data_AF-A0A1F2PA88-F1
#
_entry.id   AF-A0A1F2PA88-F1
#
_cell.length_a   1.000
_cell.length_b   1.000
_cell.length_c   1.000
_cell.angle_alpha   90.00
_cell.angle_beta   90.00
_cell.angle_gamma   90.00
#
_symmetry.space_group_name_H-M   'P 1'
#
loop_
_entity.id
_entity.type
_entity.pdbx_description
1 polymer ?
#
loop_
_entity_poly.entity_id
_entity_poly.type
_entity_poly.pdbx_seq_one_letter_code
_entity_poly.pdbx_strand_id
1 'polypeptide(L)' 'MVRIHPPLLLRGDEVLILVNRYKCGYCGTCVGVCPSNALDLIELWLEIDQDSCSDCRSCVDVCPVGALAMEVE' A
#
# COMPACT_ATOMS: atom_id res chain seq x y z
N MET A 1 16.74 6.80 -7.20
CA MET A 1 16.21 6.31 -5.92
C MET A 1 14.90 5.57 -6.15
N VAL A 2 14.91 4.56 -7.01
CA VAL A 2 13.82 3.58 -7.05
C VAL A 2 14.37 2.43 -6.22
N ARG A 3 13.89 2.27 -4.99
CA ARG A 3 14.18 1.08 -4.19
C ARG A 3 13.39 -0.06 -4.84
N ILE A 4 13.95 -0.61 -5.93
CA ILE A 4 13.51 -1.88 -6.49
C ILE A 4 13.90 -2.89 -5.40
N HIS A 5 12.96 -3.22 -4.52
CA HIS A 5 13.19 -4.18 -3.45
C HIS A 5 13.62 -5.49 -4.14
N PRO A 6 14.89 -5.91 -4.02
CA PRO A 6 15.37 -7.10 -4.69
C PRO A 6 14.65 -8.31 -4.06
N PRO A 7 14.21 -9.30 -4.86
CA PRO A 7 13.83 -10.58 -4.27
C PRO A 7 15.13 -11.21 -3.74
N LEU A 8 15.04 -11.94 -2.63
CA LEU A 8 16.11 -12.68 -1.94
C LEU A 8 16.67 -11.95 -0.70
N LEU A 9 15.99 -12.08 0.44
CA LEU A 9 16.54 -12.61 1.71
C LEU A 9 15.54 -12.50 2.88
N LEU A 10 14.61 -13.47 2.96
CA LEU A 10 14.21 -14.20 4.18
C LEU A 10 14.05 -13.38 5.49
N ARG A 11 12.87 -12.77 5.68
CA ARG A 11 12.20 -12.66 6.98
C ARG A 11 10.70 -12.90 6.74
N GLY A 12 10.22 -14.08 7.14
CA GLY A 12 8.88 -14.57 6.78
C GLY A 12 7.75 -14.02 7.63
N ASP A 13 7.53 -12.70 7.60
CA ASP A 13 6.34 -12.03 8.18
C ASP A 13 6.11 -10.64 7.53
N GLU A 14 6.59 -10.36 6.31
CA GLU A 14 6.45 -9.02 5.70
C GLU A 14 5.09 -8.90 4.99
N VAL A 15 4.21 -8.07 5.54
CA VAL A 15 2.91 -7.76 4.93
C VAL A 15 3.10 -6.70 3.86
N LEU A 16 2.68 -7.02 2.63
CA LEU A 16 2.79 -6.09 1.50
C LEU A 16 1.41 -5.58 1.09
N ILE A 17 1.31 -4.25 0.98
CA ILE A 17 0.16 -3.61 0.34
C ILE A 17 0.34 -3.58 -1.17
N LEU A 18 -0.54 -4.28 -1.89
CA LEU A 18 -0.61 -4.27 -3.35
C LEU A 18 -1.70 -3.35 -3.87
N VAL A 19 -1.43 -2.69 -5.00
CA VAL A 19 -2.37 -1.77 -5.66
C VAL A 19 -2.70 -2.25 -7.06
N ASN A 20 -3.97 -2.58 -7.30
CA ASN A 20 -4.48 -2.80 -8.65
C ASN A 20 -4.73 -1.46 -9.33
N ARG A 21 -3.78 -1.04 -10.17
CA ARG A 21 -3.82 0.24 -10.91
C ARG A 21 -4.94 0.33 -11.95
N TYR A 22 -5.49 -0.80 -12.40
CA TYR A 22 -6.64 -0.82 -13.31
C TYR A 22 -7.96 -0.56 -12.59
N LYS A 23 -8.00 -0.76 -11.27
CA LYS A 23 -9.17 -0.45 -10.42
C LYS A 23 -9.02 0.87 -9.67
N CYS A 24 -7.79 1.25 -9.32
CA CYS A 24 -7.53 2.44 -8.52
C CYS A 24 -7.97 3.72 -9.26
N GLY A 25 -8.92 4.45 -8.68
CA GLY A 25 -9.37 5.75 -9.18
C GLY A 25 -8.58 6.94 -8.63
N TYR A 26 -7.50 6.71 -7.88
CA TYR A 26 -6.65 7.76 -7.27
C TYR A 26 -7.46 8.79 -6.46
N CYS A 27 -8.47 8.34 -5.71
CA CYS A 27 -9.34 9.22 -4.92
C CYS A 27 -8.72 9.72 -3.61
N GLY A 28 -7.59 9.14 -3.19
CA GLY A 28 -6.88 9.54 -1.96
C GLY A 28 -7.50 9.08 -0.64
N THR A 29 -8.61 8.33 -0.67
CA THR A 29 -9.28 7.87 0.57
C THR A 29 -8.35 7.03 1.44
N CYS A 30 -7.53 6.15 0.84
CA CYS A 30 -6.56 5.33 1.56
C CYS A 30 -5.47 6.15 2.27
N VAL A 31 -5.05 7.27 1.68
CA VAL A 31 -4.09 8.21 2.28
C VAL A 31 -4.70 8.86 3.52
N GLY A 32 -5.93 9.36 3.40
CA GLY A 32 -6.61 10.07 4.49
C GLY A 32 -6.95 9.20 5.71
N VAL A 33 -7.09 7.88 5.54
CA VAL A 33 -7.37 6.96 6.67
C VAL A 33 -6.13 6.29 7.24
N CYS A 34 -4.95 6.46 6.63
CA CYS A 34 -3.75 5.75 7.08
C CYS A 34 -3.27 6.33 8.42
N PRO A 35 -3.33 5.58 9.53
CA PRO A 35 -2.94 6.11 10.84
C PRO A 35 -1.43 6.35 10.94
N SER A 36 -0.62 5.61 10.18
CA SER A 36 0.84 5.74 10.16
C SER A 36 1.35 6.66 9.04
N ASN A 37 0.47 7.29 8.26
CA ASN A 37 0.83 8.10 7.08
C ASN A 37 1.78 7.37 6.11
N ALA A 38 1.60 6.06 5.95
CA ALA A 38 2.44 5.21 5.09
C ALA A 38 2.08 5.32 3.60
N LEU A 39 1.01 6.02 3.23
CA LEU A 39 0.59 6.18 1.84
C LEU A 39 0.65 7.65 1.45
N ASP A 40 1.15 7.93 0.25
CA ASP A 40 1.11 9.25 -0.36
C ASP A 40 0.56 9.16 -1.80
N LEU A 41 -0.25 10.13 -2.20
CA LEU A 41 -0.84 10.17 -3.53
C LEU A 41 -0.25 11.34 -4.32
N ILE A 42 0.60 11.01 -5.28
CA ILE A 42 1.26 11.95 -6.17
C ILE A 42 0.55 11.86 -7.53
N GLU A 43 -0.39 12.77 -7.77
CA GLU A 43 -1.25 12.77 -8.97
C GLU A 43 -1.96 11.42 -9.20
N LEU A 44 -1.50 10.63 -10.18
CA LEU A 44 -2.03 9.30 -10.53
C LEU A 44 -1.06 8.18 -10.09
N TRP A 45 -0.32 8.41 -9.01
CA TRP A 45 0.64 7.46 -8.47
C TRP A 45 0.51 7.37 -6.96
N LEU A 46 0.15 6.19 -6.47
CA LEU A 46 0.08 5.91 -5.04
C LEU A 46 1.42 5.32 -4.59
N GLU A 47 2.16 6.07 -3.78
CA GLU A 47 3.36 5.61 -3.09
C GLU A 47 2.98 4.96 -1.75
N ILE A 48 3.70 3.90 -1.40
CA ILE A 48 3.49 3.16 -0.17
C ILE A 48 4.86 2.91 0.46
N ASP A 49 5.03 3.43 1.66
CA ASP A 49 6.17 3.15 2.52
C ASP A 49 5.85 1.92 3.39
N GLN A 50 6.33 0.75 2.98
CA GLN A 50 6.11 -0.50 3.72
C GLN A 50 6.82 -0.48 5.08
N ASP A 51 7.93 0.26 5.23
CA ASP A 51 8.67 0.37 6.50
C ASP A 51 7.83 1.12 7.58
N SER A 52 6.94 2.01 7.12
CA SER A 52 6.02 2.78 7.98
C SER A 52 4.63 2.16 8.08
N CYS A 53 4.34 1.10 7.32
CA CYS A 53 3.06 0.40 7.39
C CYS A 53 2.94 -0.33 8.74
N SER A 54 1.77 -0.21 9.38
CA SER A 54 1.47 -0.88 10.65
C SER A 54 0.55 -2.09 10.49
N ASP A 55 0.32 -2.51 9.24
CA ASP A 55 -0.52 -3.66 8.86
C ASP A 55 -1.96 -3.61 9.40
N CYS A 56 -2.43 -2.40 9.72
CA CYS A 56 -3.75 -2.14 10.29
C CYS A 56 -4.93 -2.37 9.31
N ARG A 57 -4.64 -2.59 8.02
CA ARG A 57 -5.62 -2.88 6.96
C ARG A 57 -6.63 -1.76 6.61
N SER A 58 -6.63 -0.63 7.30
CA SER A 58 -7.59 0.48 7.08
C SER A 58 -7.70 0.92 5.60
N CYS A 59 -6.59 0.95 4.87
CA CYS A 59 -6.57 1.35 3.46
C CYS A 59 -7.30 0.36 2.54
N VAL A 60 -7.23 -0.94 2.84
CA VAL A 60 -7.92 -2.01 2.10
C VAL A 60 -9.42 -1.92 2.36
N ASP A 61 -9.81 -1.79 3.62
CA ASP A 61 -11.22 -1.85 4.02
C ASP A 61 -12.00 -0.61 3.56
N VAL A 62 -11.38 0.56 3.50
CA VAL A 62 -12.04 1.79 3.04
C VAL A 62 -12.11 1.89 1.51
N CYS A 63 -11.37 1.08 0.76
CA CYS A 63 -11.25 1.25 -0.69
C CYS A 63 -12.57 0.90 -1.38
N PRO A 64 -13.32 1.88 -1.94
CA PRO A 64 -14.67 1.64 -2.45
C PRO A 64 -14.69 0.75 -3.70
N VAL A 65 -13.55 0.68 -4.40
CA VAL A 65 -13.38 -0.09 -5.64
C VAL A 65 -12.59 -1.39 -5.43
N GLY A 66 -12.17 -1.69 -4.18
CA GLY A 66 -11.38 -2.87 -3.86
C GLY A 66 -10.08 -2.95 -4.67
N ALA A 67 -9.36 -1.82 -4.78
CA ALA A 67 -8.10 -1.74 -5.52
C ALA A 67 -6.87 -2.12 -4.67
N LEU A 68 -7.00 -2.19 -3.35
CA LEU A 68 -5.92 -2.48 -2.42
C LEU A 68 -6.06 -3.91 -1.86
N ALA A 69 -4.95 -4.61 -1.67
CA ALA A 69 -4.89 -5.93 -1.05
C ALA A 69 -3.66 -6.06 -0.15
N MET A 70 -3.73 -6.96 0.83
CA MET A 70 -2.59 -7.38 1.65
C MET A 70 -2.17 -8.78 1.21
N GLU A 71 -0.89 -8.98 0.90
CA GLU A 71 -0.29 -10.30 0.73
C GLU A 71 0.70 -10.56 1.86
N VAL A 72 0.74 -11.81 2.31
CA VAL A 72 1.67 -12.32 3.32
C VAL A 72 2.50 -13.38 2.60
N GLU A 73 3.80 -13.13 2.42
CA GLU A 73 4.76 -14.10 1.88
C GLU A 73 5.57 -14.78 2.99
#